data_AF-A0A965VHB1-F1
#
_entry.id   AF-A0A965VHB1-F1
#
_cell.length_a   1.000
_cell.length_b   1.000
_cell.length_c   1.000
_cell.angle_alpha   90.00
_cell.angle_beta   90.00
_cell.angle_gamma   90.00
#
_symmetry.space_group_name_H-M   'P 1'
#
loop_
_entity.id
_entity.type
_entity.pdbx_description
1 polymer ?
#
loop_
_entity_poly.entity_id
_entity_poly.type
_entity_poly.pdbx_seq_one_letter_code
_entity_poly.pdbx_strand_id
1 'polypeptide(L)'
;MGITLGSWSICPTSKTFRKDWGTADDHLATGIRMARALGSKAFRVILGSHEDRATAGGIAARIADTVAVLKAARNRALDAGVKIAVENHAGDMLSRELLGLVEEAGPDFVGVNFDSGNACWTLEDPVLALDTLAPHVLTTSLRDSMVWDTDTGVAVQWTAMGEGCTDLAAFFDLFEKRCPGVTVHIETISGFARPFPLWQRDFWKTFPDGRADELAAFLAMAKKGRALEPFQPPPGVAREEAERRYQLSELARSIRHCRDVLGLGMRI
;
A
#
# COMPACT_ATOMS: atom_id res chain seq x y z
N MET A 1 1.47 -23.36 2.01
CA MET A 1 0.77 -22.06 1.96
C MET A 1 1.10 -21.32 3.25
N GLY A 2 1.74 -20.16 3.19
CA GLY A 2 2.21 -19.42 4.38
C GLY A 2 1.22 -18.32 4.78
N ILE A 3 1.04 -18.10 6.08
CA ILE A 3 0.27 -16.96 6.61
C ILE A 3 1.19 -15.75 6.69
N THR A 4 0.70 -14.58 6.28
CA THR A 4 1.37 -13.31 6.57
C THR A 4 0.50 -12.47 7.49
N LEU A 5 0.94 -12.30 8.73
CA LEU A 5 0.23 -11.50 9.72
C LEU A 5 0.48 -10.00 9.51
N GLY A 6 -0.55 -9.18 9.66
CA GLY A 6 -0.44 -7.74 9.66
C GLY A 6 -1.19 -7.10 10.82
N SER A 7 -0.84 -5.86 11.13
CA SER A 7 -1.57 -5.02 12.06
C SER A 7 -1.45 -3.55 11.67
N TRP A 8 -1.80 -2.67 12.59
CA TRP A 8 -2.02 -1.25 12.36
C TRP A 8 -0.75 -0.40 12.55
N SER A 9 -0.93 0.90 12.76
CA SER A 9 0.15 1.88 12.85
C SER A 9 1.09 1.62 14.04
N ILE A 10 2.40 1.69 13.78
CA ILE A 10 3.46 1.68 14.80
C ILE A 10 4.14 3.04 14.98
N CYS A 11 3.63 4.09 14.32
CA CYS A 11 4.16 5.44 14.47
C CYS A 11 3.44 6.14 15.64
N PRO A 12 4.07 6.36 16.80
CA PRO A 12 3.39 6.85 18.01
C PRO A 12 2.78 8.25 17.85
N THR A 13 3.22 8.99 16.84
CA THR A 13 2.84 10.38 16.54
C THR A 13 1.95 10.48 15.29
N SER A 14 1.65 9.36 14.62
CA SER A 14 0.67 9.34 13.54
C SER A 14 -0.73 9.55 14.10
N LYS A 15 -1.58 10.25 13.34
CA LYS A 15 -3.03 10.33 13.61
C LYS A 15 -3.72 8.97 13.58
N THR A 16 -3.12 8.00 12.89
CA THR A 16 -3.63 6.65 12.70
C THR A 16 -3.31 5.74 13.89
N PHE A 17 -2.42 6.16 14.80
CA PHE A 17 -1.97 5.35 15.94
C PHE A 17 -3.08 5.10 16.96
N ARG A 18 -3.20 3.84 17.41
CA ARG A 18 -4.21 3.39 18.38
C ARG A 18 -3.61 3.20 19.76
N LYS A 19 -3.86 4.17 20.65
CA LYS A 19 -3.30 4.20 22.01
C LYS A 19 -3.90 3.14 22.94
N ASP A 20 -5.07 2.61 22.61
CA ASP A 20 -5.74 1.54 23.36
C ASP A 20 -5.03 0.19 23.26
N TRP A 21 -4.05 0.06 22.35
CA TRP A 21 -3.24 -1.16 22.17
C TRP A 21 -1.88 -1.11 22.88
N GLY A 22 -1.67 -0.10 23.74
CA GLY A 22 -0.42 0.14 24.45
C GLY A 22 0.49 1.13 23.73
N THR A 23 1.78 1.12 24.09
CA THR A 23 2.79 1.90 23.35
C THR A 23 3.07 1.27 21.98
N ALA A 24 3.74 2.01 21.10
CA ALA A 24 4.17 1.46 19.81
C ALA A 24 5.09 0.24 19.98
N ASP A 25 5.93 0.22 21.02
CA ASP A 25 6.75 -0.96 21.35
C ASP A 25 5.90 -2.14 21.82
N ASP A 26 4.89 -1.93 22.68
CA ASP A 26 4.00 -3.00 23.16
C ASP A 26 3.23 -3.65 22.01
N HIS A 27 2.71 -2.82 21.10
CA HIS A 27 1.98 -3.27 19.92
C HIS A 27 2.89 -4.07 18.99
N LEU A 28 4.07 -3.54 18.66
CA LEU A 28 5.03 -4.22 17.79
C LEU A 28 5.56 -5.52 18.43
N ALA A 29 5.83 -5.52 19.75
CA ALA A 29 6.25 -6.70 20.51
C ALA A 29 5.20 -7.82 20.44
N THR A 30 3.93 -7.45 20.63
CA THR A 30 2.80 -8.38 20.56
C THR A 30 2.66 -8.94 19.14
N GLY A 31 2.77 -8.07 18.13
CA GLY A 31 2.72 -8.44 16.72
C GLY A 31 3.81 -9.44 16.33
N ILE A 32 5.07 -9.18 16.70
CA ILE A 32 6.20 -10.09 16.44
C ILE A 32 5.98 -11.45 17.11
N ARG A 33 5.51 -11.47 18.36
CA ARG A 33 5.20 -12.73 19.07
C ARG A 33 4.11 -13.52 18.36
N MET A 34 3.04 -12.86 17.90
CA MET A 34 1.96 -13.49 17.15
C MET A 34 2.41 -14.00 15.79
N ALA A 35 3.20 -13.20 15.05
CA ALA A 35 3.75 -13.60 13.76
C ALA A 35 4.61 -14.87 13.89
N ARG A 36 5.49 -14.91 14.90
CA ARG A 36 6.28 -16.12 15.21
C ARG A 36 5.39 -17.32 15.52
N ALA A 37 4.38 -17.15 16.37
CA ALA A 37 3.47 -18.23 16.75
C ALA A 37 2.68 -18.80 15.55
N LEU A 38 2.35 -17.97 14.57
CA LEU A 38 1.65 -18.35 13.34
C LEU A 38 2.60 -18.83 12.22
N GLY A 39 3.91 -18.81 12.44
CA GLY A 39 4.91 -19.14 11.41
C GLY A 39 5.04 -18.08 10.30
N SER A 40 4.51 -16.88 10.52
CA SER A 40 4.60 -15.76 9.59
C SER A 40 6.04 -15.22 9.54
N LYS A 41 6.65 -15.19 8.34
CA LYS A 41 8.03 -14.70 8.15
C LYS A 41 8.14 -13.17 8.18
N ALA A 42 7.03 -12.48 7.93
CA ALA A 42 6.93 -11.04 8.02
C ALA A 42 5.76 -10.64 8.93
N PHE A 43 5.87 -9.51 9.60
CA PHE A 43 4.77 -8.84 10.28
C PHE A 43 4.52 -7.49 9.59
N ARG A 44 3.34 -7.35 8.97
CA ARG A 44 2.96 -6.11 8.26
C ARG A 44 2.52 -5.04 9.24
N VAL A 45 2.97 -3.82 9.02
CA VAL A 45 2.60 -2.65 9.80
C VAL A 45 2.47 -1.45 8.88
N ILE A 46 1.79 -0.40 9.36
CA ILE A 46 1.70 0.87 8.65
C ILE A 46 2.41 1.96 9.46
N LEU A 47 2.79 3.06 8.80
CA LEU A 47 3.15 4.29 9.51
C LEU A 47 1.87 5.06 9.84
N GLY A 48 1.08 5.39 8.82
CA GLY A 48 -0.03 6.32 8.99
C GLY A 48 -0.94 6.39 7.78
N SER A 49 -1.41 7.59 7.45
CA SER A 49 -2.21 7.85 6.25
C SER A 49 -1.84 9.21 5.64
N HIS A 50 -2.47 9.60 4.53
CA HIS A 50 -2.24 10.90 3.90
C HIS A 50 -2.36 12.10 4.84
N GLU A 51 -3.15 12.00 5.93
CA GLU A 51 -3.29 13.10 6.90
C GLU A 51 -1.99 13.42 7.62
N ASP A 52 -1.10 12.42 7.73
CA ASP A 52 0.17 12.55 8.44
C ASP A 52 1.15 13.47 7.70
N ARG A 53 1.01 13.62 6.37
CA ARG A 53 1.78 14.61 5.58
C ARG A 53 1.54 16.06 6.01
N ALA A 54 0.36 16.36 6.55
CA ALA A 54 -0.02 17.69 7.01
C ALA A 54 0.28 17.94 8.50
N THR A 55 0.81 16.95 9.21
CA THR A 55 1.16 17.10 10.63
C THR A 55 2.44 17.92 10.81
N ALA A 56 2.68 18.41 12.03
CA ALA A 56 3.90 19.18 12.33
C ALA A 56 5.16 18.35 12.02
N GLY A 57 6.08 18.96 11.26
CA GLY A 57 7.29 18.30 10.74
C GLY A 57 7.06 17.47 9.46
N GLY A 58 5.83 17.43 8.93
CA GLY A 58 5.47 16.69 7.74
C GLY A 58 5.65 15.18 7.88
N ILE A 59 5.66 14.48 6.75
CA ILE A 59 5.85 13.03 6.72
C ILE A 59 7.23 12.61 7.25
N ALA A 60 8.27 13.42 7.01
CA ALA A 60 9.64 13.14 7.47
C ALA A 60 9.75 12.96 8.99
N ALA A 61 9.02 13.76 9.77
CA ALA A 61 8.99 13.59 11.22
C ALA A 61 8.35 12.25 11.63
N ARG A 62 7.28 11.84 10.94
CA ARG A 62 6.60 10.55 11.20
C ARG A 62 7.45 9.36 10.78
N ILE A 63 8.22 9.50 9.70
CA ILE A 63 9.21 8.51 9.27
C ILE A 63 10.27 8.34 10.36
N ALA A 64 10.86 9.44 10.85
CA ALA A 64 11.86 9.40 11.91
C ALA A 64 11.31 8.73 13.20
N ASP A 65 10.09 9.08 13.60
CA ASP A 65 9.41 8.47 14.75
C ASP A 65 9.21 6.95 14.55
N THR A 66 8.86 6.52 13.33
CA THR A 66 8.68 5.10 12.97
C THR A 66 10.02 4.35 12.97
N VAL A 67 11.07 4.95 12.40
CA VAL A 67 12.44 4.40 12.39
C VAL A 67 12.94 4.17 13.81
N ALA A 68 12.68 5.11 14.74
CA ALA A 68 13.06 4.96 16.14
C ALA A 68 12.42 3.73 16.80
N VAL A 69 11.12 3.49 16.55
CA VAL A 69 10.42 2.30 17.04
C VAL A 69 10.99 1.01 16.44
N LEU A 70 11.24 1.00 15.12
CA LEU A 70 11.82 -0.16 14.43
C LEU A 70 13.22 -0.50 14.97
N LYS A 71 14.09 0.50 15.13
CA LYS A 71 15.43 0.32 15.70
C LYS A 71 15.38 -0.27 17.11
N ALA A 72 14.46 0.20 17.95
CA ALA A 72 14.27 -0.34 19.30
C ALA A 72 13.81 -1.82 19.29
N ALA A 73 13.03 -2.22 18.30
CA ALA A 73 12.52 -3.59 18.17
C ALA A 73 13.46 -4.56 17.43
N ARG A 74 14.61 -4.10 16.90
CA ARG A 74 15.51 -4.89 16.03
C ARG A 74 15.86 -6.26 16.59
N ASN A 75 16.42 -6.33 17.81
CA ASN A 75 16.84 -7.59 18.40
C ASN A 75 15.65 -8.55 18.58
N ARG A 76 14.49 -8.02 18.99
CA ARG A 76 13.26 -8.80 19.16
C ARG A 76 12.81 -9.42 17.83
N ALA A 77 12.88 -8.68 16.74
CA ALA A 77 12.51 -9.15 15.40
C ALA A 77 13.48 -10.24 14.91
N LEU A 78 14.79 -10.01 15.06
CA LEU A 78 15.83 -10.97 14.68
C LEU A 78 15.76 -12.27 15.49
N ASP A 79 15.64 -12.18 16.82
CA ASP A 79 15.52 -13.35 17.71
C ASP A 79 14.26 -14.16 17.42
N ALA A 80 13.19 -13.50 16.96
CA ALA A 80 11.95 -14.16 16.55
C ALA A 80 12.05 -14.77 15.15
N GLY A 81 13.05 -14.40 14.34
CA GLY A 81 13.14 -14.76 12.92
C GLY A 81 12.00 -14.17 12.09
N VAL A 82 11.51 -12.98 12.45
CA VAL A 82 10.39 -12.28 11.80
C VAL A 82 10.89 -10.92 11.30
N LYS A 83 10.68 -10.63 10.01
CA LYS A 83 10.93 -9.30 9.46
C LYS A 83 9.72 -8.38 9.62
N ILE A 84 9.93 -7.07 9.68
CA ILE A 84 8.86 -6.07 9.73
C ILE A 84 8.64 -5.51 8.34
N ALA A 85 7.42 -5.63 7.80
CA ALA A 85 7.06 -5.15 6.48
C ALA A 85 6.23 -3.87 6.61
N VAL A 86 6.83 -2.71 6.35
CA VAL A 86 6.15 -1.41 6.41
C VAL A 86 5.43 -1.18 5.08
N GLU A 87 4.15 -0.83 5.13
CA GLU A 87 3.35 -0.54 3.95
C GLU A 87 3.46 0.93 3.53
N ASN A 88 3.46 1.19 2.21
CA ASN A 88 3.13 2.50 1.66
C ASN A 88 1.63 2.71 1.80
N HIS A 89 1.15 3.16 2.95
CA HIS A 89 -0.27 3.02 3.33
C HIS A 89 -1.07 4.30 3.13
N ALA A 90 -2.21 4.19 2.45
CA ALA A 90 -3.25 5.21 2.36
C ALA A 90 -2.76 6.64 2.04
N GLY A 91 -1.74 6.76 1.17
CA GLY A 91 -1.21 8.06 0.75
C GLY A 91 -0.20 8.70 1.72
N ASP A 92 0.38 7.94 2.66
CA ASP A 92 1.35 8.46 3.62
C ASP A 92 2.71 8.79 2.97
N MET A 93 3.38 7.82 2.37
CA MET A 93 4.77 7.89 1.91
C MET A 93 4.89 7.58 0.42
N LEU A 94 5.68 8.39 -0.27
CA LEU A 94 6.17 8.06 -1.61
C LEU A 94 7.10 6.83 -1.52
N SER A 95 7.23 6.07 -2.62
CA SER A 95 8.12 4.90 -2.66
C SER A 95 9.56 5.23 -2.23
N ARG A 96 10.10 6.36 -2.67
CA ARG A 96 11.44 6.85 -2.26
C ARG A 96 11.55 7.19 -0.77
N GLU A 97 10.46 7.65 -0.15
CA GLU A 97 10.42 7.97 1.28
C GLU A 97 10.37 6.67 2.12
N LEU A 98 9.59 5.68 1.67
CA LEU A 98 9.55 4.36 2.28
C LEU A 98 10.88 3.60 2.11
N LEU A 99 11.55 3.73 0.95
CA LEU A 99 12.89 3.19 0.76
C LEU A 99 13.86 3.75 1.80
N GLY A 100 13.87 5.07 1.98
CA GLY A 100 14.70 5.73 3.00
C GLY A 100 14.39 5.25 4.42
N LEU A 101 13.11 5.05 4.76
CA LEU A 101 12.71 4.47 6.05
C LEU A 101 13.31 3.08 6.26
N VAL A 102 13.23 2.20 5.26
CA VAL A 102 13.74 0.83 5.32
C VAL A 102 15.26 0.81 5.48
N GLU A 103 15.96 1.61 4.66
CA GLU A 103 17.43 1.73 4.71
C GLU A 103 17.90 2.27 6.06
N GLU A 104 17.23 3.30 6.58
CA GLU A 104 17.61 3.91 7.85
C GLU A 104 17.30 3.01 9.05
N ALA A 105 16.19 2.27 9.02
CA ALA A 105 15.81 1.37 10.11
C ALA A 105 16.68 0.11 10.17
N GLY A 106 17.07 -0.43 9.00
CA GLY A 106 17.89 -1.63 8.88
C GLY A 106 17.27 -2.67 7.94
N PRO A 107 17.74 -2.80 6.68
CA PRO A 107 17.12 -3.68 5.68
C PRO A 107 17.32 -5.18 5.96
N ASP A 108 18.12 -5.53 6.97
CA ASP A 108 18.31 -6.91 7.41
C ASP A 108 17.05 -7.47 8.09
N PHE A 109 16.27 -6.63 8.78
CA PHE A 109 15.03 -7.02 9.45
C PHE A 109 13.80 -6.20 9.05
N VAL A 110 13.97 -5.06 8.38
CA VAL A 110 12.86 -4.24 7.86
C VAL A 110 12.78 -4.39 6.33
N GLY A 111 11.56 -4.40 5.82
CA GLY A 111 11.26 -4.35 4.40
C GLY A 111 9.87 -3.80 4.17
N VAL A 112 9.27 -4.16 3.04
CA VAL A 112 8.07 -3.50 2.52
C VAL A 112 6.89 -4.47 2.38
N ASN A 113 5.71 -4.02 2.78
CA ASN A 113 4.44 -4.54 2.24
C ASN A 113 4.03 -3.63 1.08
N PHE A 114 4.23 -4.04 -0.16
CA PHE A 114 3.96 -3.17 -1.30
C PHE A 114 2.47 -3.19 -1.67
N ASP A 115 1.83 -2.03 -1.66
CA ASP A 115 0.46 -1.84 -2.12
C ASP A 115 0.43 -0.96 -3.39
N SER A 116 0.01 -1.57 -4.51
CA SER A 116 -0.09 -0.91 -5.81
C SER A 116 -1.20 0.15 -5.85
N GLY A 117 -2.29 -0.05 -5.13
CA GLY A 117 -3.37 0.91 -5.02
C GLY A 117 -2.96 2.15 -4.23
N ASN A 118 -2.20 1.95 -3.16
CA ASN A 118 -1.72 3.06 -2.34
C ASN A 118 -0.63 3.89 -3.03
N ALA A 119 0.17 3.30 -3.93
CA ALA A 119 1.10 4.07 -4.77
C ALA A 119 0.36 5.12 -5.61
N CYS A 120 -0.79 4.77 -6.20
CA CYS A 120 -1.63 5.77 -6.88
C CYS A 120 -2.17 6.85 -5.93
N TRP A 121 -2.32 6.53 -4.63
CA TRP A 121 -2.75 7.49 -3.61
C TRP A 121 -1.66 8.44 -3.11
N THR A 122 -0.41 8.21 -3.51
CA THR A 122 0.73 9.13 -3.40
C THR A 122 1.13 9.76 -4.74
N LEU A 123 0.27 9.64 -5.77
CA LEU A 123 0.50 10.15 -7.13
C LEU A 123 1.67 9.48 -7.85
N GLU A 124 1.92 8.20 -7.55
CA GLU A 124 2.96 7.41 -8.21
C GLU A 124 2.35 6.42 -9.21
N ASP A 125 3.11 6.17 -10.28
CA ASP A 125 2.88 5.00 -11.13
C ASP A 125 3.28 3.73 -10.36
N PRO A 126 2.40 2.72 -10.22
CA PRO A 126 2.70 1.52 -9.43
C PRO A 126 3.88 0.70 -9.94
N VAL A 127 4.20 0.73 -11.24
CA VAL A 127 5.35 0.01 -11.82
C VAL A 127 6.66 0.68 -11.39
N LEU A 128 6.72 2.02 -11.44
CA LEU A 128 7.89 2.77 -11.00
C LEU A 128 8.09 2.70 -9.47
N ALA A 129 6.98 2.77 -8.72
CA ALA A 129 7.02 2.59 -7.27
C ALA A 129 7.50 1.18 -6.89
N LEU A 130 7.07 0.14 -7.63
CA LEU A 130 7.56 -1.21 -7.44
C LEU A 130 9.06 -1.31 -7.73
N ASP A 131 9.57 -0.77 -8.83
CA ASP A 131 11.01 -0.89 -9.17
C ASP A 131 11.90 -0.28 -8.08
N THR A 132 11.46 0.87 -7.53
CA THR A 132 12.12 1.55 -6.42
C THR A 132 12.21 0.67 -5.17
N LEU A 133 11.12 -0.05 -4.84
CA LEU A 133 11.01 -0.81 -3.58
C LEU A 133 11.35 -2.30 -3.72
N ALA A 134 11.40 -2.85 -4.94
CA ALA A 134 11.44 -4.28 -5.22
C ALA A 134 12.52 -5.05 -4.43
N PRO A 135 13.76 -4.55 -4.25
CA PRO A 135 14.78 -5.27 -3.47
C PRO A 135 14.40 -5.51 -1.99
N HIS A 136 13.43 -4.74 -1.46
CA HIS A 136 13.00 -4.78 -0.07
C HIS A 136 11.58 -5.31 0.13
N VAL A 137 10.88 -5.71 -0.95
CA VAL A 137 9.51 -6.24 -0.85
C VAL A 137 9.53 -7.60 -0.16
N LEU A 138 8.78 -7.71 0.95
CA LEU A 138 8.62 -8.95 1.71
C LEU A 138 7.25 -9.58 1.49
N THR A 139 6.26 -8.74 1.16
CA THR A 139 4.86 -9.11 0.96
C THR A 139 4.18 -8.01 0.17
N THR A 140 2.99 -8.29 -0.33
CA THR A 140 2.19 -7.34 -1.10
C THR A 140 0.74 -7.27 -0.62
N SER A 141 0.09 -6.22 -1.10
CA SER A 141 -1.34 -5.92 -1.02
C SER A 141 -1.77 -5.34 -2.36
N LEU A 142 -2.01 -6.20 -3.36
CA LEU A 142 -2.19 -5.79 -4.75
C LEU A 142 -3.65 -5.63 -5.13
N ARG A 143 -3.91 -4.55 -5.84
CA ARG A 143 -5.16 -4.22 -6.53
C ARG A 143 -4.84 -3.35 -7.74
N ASP A 144 -5.83 -3.10 -8.59
CA ASP A 144 -5.67 -2.18 -9.71
C ASP A 144 -6.36 -0.85 -9.41
N SER A 145 -5.98 0.19 -10.15
CA SER A 145 -6.44 1.55 -9.93
C SER A 145 -6.90 2.16 -11.25
N MET A 146 -8.16 2.57 -11.33
CA MET A 146 -8.59 3.47 -12.39
C MET A 146 -8.21 4.89 -12.00
N VAL A 147 -7.54 5.60 -12.91
CA VAL A 147 -7.08 6.98 -12.73
C VAL A 147 -7.63 7.81 -13.87
N TRP A 148 -8.24 8.97 -13.61
CA TRP A 148 -8.78 9.83 -14.68
C TRP A 148 -8.68 11.31 -14.35
N ASP A 149 -8.66 12.13 -15.39
CA ASP A 149 -8.68 13.59 -15.27
C ASP A 149 -10.02 14.09 -14.69
N THR A 150 -9.95 15.15 -13.89
CA THR A 150 -11.10 15.91 -13.39
C THR A 150 -10.86 17.41 -13.56
N ASP A 151 -11.89 18.23 -13.41
CA ASP A 151 -11.78 19.68 -13.53
C ASP A 151 -10.77 20.32 -12.55
N THR A 152 -10.47 19.65 -11.44
CA THR A 152 -9.57 20.18 -10.39
C THR A 152 -8.25 19.42 -10.26
N GLY A 153 -8.06 18.34 -11.01
CA GLY A 153 -6.85 17.51 -10.98
C GLY A 153 -7.15 16.13 -11.53
N VAL A 154 -7.02 15.11 -10.69
CA VAL A 154 -7.32 13.72 -11.06
C VAL A 154 -8.12 13.03 -9.96
N ALA A 155 -8.75 11.91 -10.29
CA ALA A 155 -9.36 11.02 -9.31
C ALA A 155 -8.79 9.61 -9.47
N VAL A 156 -8.72 8.89 -8.36
CA VAL A 156 -8.30 7.49 -8.30
C VAL A 156 -9.41 6.67 -7.66
N GLN A 157 -9.82 5.58 -8.29
CA GLN A 157 -10.69 4.57 -7.70
C GLN A 157 -10.04 3.20 -7.85
N TRP A 158 -9.85 2.51 -6.73
CA TRP A 158 -9.41 1.13 -6.74
C TRP A 158 -10.47 0.22 -7.36
N THR A 159 -10.02 -0.81 -8.06
CA THR A 159 -10.85 -1.73 -8.83
C THR A 159 -10.21 -3.12 -8.89
N ALA A 160 -10.95 -4.10 -9.39
CA ALA A 160 -10.44 -5.45 -9.61
C ALA A 160 -9.22 -5.47 -10.57
N MET A 161 -8.32 -6.43 -10.36
CA MET A 161 -7.14 -6.63 -11.22
C MET A 161 -7.55 -6.77 -12.69
N GLY A 162 -6.92 -5.96 -13.55
CA GLY A 162 -7.16 -5.96 -14.99
C GLY A 162 -8.27 -5.03 -15.46
N GLU A 163 -8.89 -4.28 -14.54
CA GLU A 163 -9.93 -3.31 -14.85
C GLU A 163 -9.47 -1.86 -14.69
N GLY A 164 -8.24 -1.62 -14.22
CA GLY A 164 -7.64 -0.31 -13.99
C GLY A 164 -6.65 0.13 -15.06
N CYS A 165 -5.80 1.10 -14.70
CA CYS A 165 -4.83 1.75 -15.58
C CYS A 165 -3.40 1.23 -15.38
N THR A 166 -3.14 0.39 -14.39
CA THR A 166 -1.80 -0.14 -14.13
C THR A 166 -1.37 -1.04 -15.28
N ASP A 167 -0.14 -0.87 -15.78
CA ASP A 167 0.43 -1.83 -16.74
C ASP A 167 0.79 -3.12 -16.00
N LEU A 168 -0.20 -3.98 -15.79
CA LEU A 168 -0.02 -5.22 -15.01
C LEU A 168 0.95 -6.20 -15.67
N ALA A 169 1.08 -6.16 -17.00
CA ALA A 169 2.06 -7.00 -17.69
C ALA A 169 3.49 -6.56 -17.35
N ALA A 170 3.79 -5.26 -17.46
CA ALA A 170 5.08 -4.72 -17.05
C ALA A 170 5.32 -4.88 -15.54
N PHE A 171 4.28 -4.66 -14.73
CA PHE A 171 4.34 -4.84 -13.28
C PHE A 171 4.76 -6.25 -12.89
N PHE A 172 4.12 -7.29 -13.44
CA PHE A 172 4.43 -8.67 -13.07
C PHE A 172 5.71 -9.20 -13.71
N ASP A 173 6.11 -8.72 -14.89
CA ASP A 173 7.43 -9.01 -15.46
C ASP A 173 8.56 -8.49 -14.55
N LEU A 174 8.41 -7.27 -14.03
CA LEU A 174 9.33 -6.70 -13.04
C LEU A 174 9.27 -7.46 -11.71
N PHE A 175 8.06 -7.75 -11.22
CA PHE A 175 7.84 -8.45 -9.95
C PHE A 175 8.50 -9.83 -9.94
N GLU A 176 8.31 -10.64 -10.99
CA GLU A 176 8.91 -11.97 -11.10
C GLU A 176 10.44 -11.91 -11.09
N LYS A 177 11.03 -10.91 -11.75
CA LYS A 177 12.49 -10.73 -11.83
C LYS A 177 13.11 -10.21 -10.52
N ARG A 178 12.41 -9.33 -9.80
CA ARG A 178 13.00 -8.54 -8.71
C ARG A 178 12.47 -8.88 -7.31
N CYS A 179 11.33 -9.57 -7.20
CA CYS A 179 10.71 -9.97 -5.94
C CYS A 179 10.59 -11.50 -5.82
N PRO A 180 11.67 -12.28 -6.02
CA PRO A 180 11.58 -13.74 -6.07
C PRO A 180 11.05 -14.34 -4.76
N GLY A 181 10.05 -15.20 -4.87
CA GLY A 181 9.44 -15.89 -3.73
C GLY A 181 8.47 -15.04 -2.91
N VAL A 182 8.20 -13.79 -3.29
CA VAL A 182 7.19 -12.96 -2.64
C VAL A 182 5.79 -13.37 -3.11
N THR A 183 4.90 -13.63 -2.15
CA THR A 183 3.50 -13.99 -2.44
C THR A 183 2.71 -12.78 -2.94
N VAL A 184 1.96 -12.98 -4.02
CA VAL A 184 0.94 -12.04 -4.49
C VAL A 184 -0.32 -12.18 -3.61
N HIS A 185 -0.62 -11.15 -2.81
CA HIS A 185 -1.91 -11.06 -2.13
C HIS A 185 -2.81 -10.08 -2.88
N ILE A 186 -4.01 -10.53 -3.25
CA ILE A 186 -5.03 -9.64 -3.80
C ILE A 186 -5.73 -8.99 -2.61
N GLU A 187 -5.86 -7.66 -2.64
CA GLU A 187 -6.59 -6.91 -1.62
C GLU A 187 -7.80 -6.20 -2.20
N THR A 188 -8.98 -6.56 -1.72
CA THR A 188 -10.24 -5.99 -2.20
C THR A 188 -10.77 -4.93 -1.23
N ILE A 189 -10.55 -3.69 -1.62
CA ILE A 189 -11.15 -2.48 -1.04
C ILE A 189 -11.39 -1.54 -2.24
N SER A 190 -12.64 -1.24 -2.55
CA SER A 190 -13.01 -0.50 -3.77
C SER A 190 -14.42 0.10 -3.67
N GLY A 191 -14.87 0.75 -4.74
CA GLY A 191 -16.23 1.30 -4.83
C GLY A 191 -16.34 2.77 -4.41
N PHE A 192 -15.23 3.46 -4.22
CA PHE A 192 -15.21 4.90 -3.99
C PHE A 192 -14.02 5.54 -4.69
N ALA A 193 -14.22 6.77 -5.15
CA ALA A 193 -13.19 7.57 -5.79
C ALA A 193 -12.56 8.54 -4.77
N ARG A 194 -11.23 8.66 -4.82
CA ARG A 194 -10.46 9.66 -4.09
C ARG A 194 -10.02 10.76 -5.05
N PRO A 195 -10.50 12.01 -4.89
CA PRO A 195 -10.05 13.14 -5.71
C PRO A 195 -8.70 13.68 -5.22
N PHE A 196 -7.89 14.12 -6.17
CA PHE A 196 -6.61 14.80 -5.96
C PHE A 196 -6.65 16.14 -6.71
N PRO A 197 -6.85 17.27 -6.00
CA PRO A 197 -7.00 18.58 -6.63
C PRO A 197 -5.65 19.18 -7.05
N LEU A 198 -4.96 18.54 -8.00
CA LEU A 198 -3.61 18.88 -8.46
C LEU A 198 -3.49 20.32 -8.98
N TRP A 199 -4.57 20.92 -9.48
CA TRP A 199 -4.55 22.29 -9.99
C TRP A 199 -4.62 23.35 -8.88
N GLN A 200 -4.86 22.93 -7.63
CA GLN A 200 -4.88 23.82 -6.47
C GLN A 200 -3.50 23.87 -5.84
N ARG A 201 -2.91 25.07 -5.76
CA ARG A 201 -1.57 25.27 -5.19
C ARG A 201 -1.42 24.71 -3.76
N ASP A 202 -2.48 24.81 -2.96
CA ASP A 202 -2.46 24.39 -1.56
C ASP A 202 -2.35 22.88 -1.37
N PHE A 203 -2.79 22.08 -2.34
CA PHE A 203 -2.62 20.62 -2.33
C PHE A 203 -1.13 20.23 -2.21
N TRP A 204 -0.27 20.92 -2.97
CA TRP A 204 1.16 20.64 -3.05
C TRP A 204 1.94 20.96 -1.77
N LYS A 205 1.34 21.65 -0.79
CA LYS A 205 1.95 21.84 0.54
C LYS A 205 2.26 20.51 1.25
N THR A 206 1.54 19.43 0.91
CA THR A 206 1.75 18.08 1.46
C THR A 206 2.80 17.25 0.70
N PHE A 207 3.30 17.75 -0.42
CA PHE A 207 4.34 17.14 -1.26
C PHE A 207 5.43 18.19 -1.61
N PRO A 208 6.13 18.76 -0.61
CA PRO A 208 7.10 19.84 -0.84
C PRO A 208 8.26 19.42 -1.75
N ASP A 209 8.63 18.13 -1.71
CA ASP A 209 9.69 17.53 -2.52
C ASP A 209 9.13 16.66 -3.66
N GLY A 210 7.90 16.94 -4.12
CA GLY A 210 7.29 16.25 -5.25
C GLY A 210 8.10 16.45 -6.54
N ARG A 211 8.26 15.38 -7.33
CA ARG A 211 9.05 15.44 -8.57
C ARG A 211 8.16 15.45 -9.81
N ALA A 212 8.53 16.27 -10.78
CA ALA A 212 7.72 16.50 -11.97
C ALA A 212 7.68 15.29 -12.92
N ASP A 213 8.76 14.54 -13.02
CA ASP A 213 8.88 13.31 -13.81
C ASP A 213 8.06 12.16 -13.21
N GLU A 214 8.12 11.97 -11.88
CA GLU A 214 7.28 11.00 -11.16
C GLU A 214 5.79 11.32 -11.35
N LEU A 215 5.41 12.59 -11.19
CA LEU A 215 4.04 13.05 -11.43
C LEU A 215 3.61 12.87 -12.89
N ALA A 216 4.50 13.16 -13.85
CA ALA A 216 4.19 13.01 -15.27
C ALA A 216 3.88 11.56 -15.64
N ALA A 217 4.61 10.59 -15.06
CA ALA A 217 4.33 9.17 -15.24
C ALA A 217 2.94 8.80 -14.72
N PHE A 218 2.58 9.25 -13.51
CA PHE A 218 1.24 9.03 -12.96
C PHE A 218 0.13 9.70 -13.80
N LEU A 219 0.34 10.93 -14.26
CA LEU A 219 -0.62 11.63 -15.14
C LEU A 219 -0.79 10.91 -16.50
N ALA A 220 0.24 10.22 -16.99
CA ALA A 220 0.12 9.40 -18.19
C ALA A 220 -0.84 8.22 -18.01
N MET A 221 -0.98 7.68 -16.79
CA MET A 221 -2.02 6.70 -16.47
C MET A 221 -3.41 7.32 -16.60
N ALA A 222 -3.60 8.54 -16.09
CA ALA A 222 -4.89 9.25 -16.13
C ALA A 222 -5.42 9.45 -17.56
N LYS A 223 -4.52 9.64 -18.54
CA LYS A 223 -4.89 9.76 -19.96
C LYS A 223 -5.47 8.49 -20.57
N LYS A 224 -5.19 7.32 -19.98
CA LYS A 224 -5.72 6.02 -20.43
C LYS A 224 -7.01 5.65 -19.70
N GLY A 225 -7.33 6.31 -18.59
CA GLY A 225 -8.45 5.93 -17.76
C GLY A 225 -9.75 6.63 -18.11
N ARG A 226 -10.77 6.26 -17.35
CA ARG A 226 -12.14 6.74 -17.48
C ARG A 226 -12.77 6.90 -16.11
N ALA A 227 -13.74 7.79 -15.98
CA ALA A 227 -14.50 7.92 -14.75
C ALA A 227 -15.21 6.60 -14.40
N LEU A 228 -15.12 6.21 -13.13
CA LEU A 228 -15.95 5.15 -12.56
C LEU A 228 -16.97 5.78 -11.62
N GLU A 229 -18.18 5.26 -11.66
CA GLU A 229 -19.18 5.58 -10.67
C GLU A 229 -18.82 4.89 -9.34
N PRO A 230 -18.91 5.62 -8.20
CA PRO A 230 -18.85 5.00 -6.89
C PRO A 230 -19.93 3.95 -6.74
N PHE A 231 -19.61 2.87 -6.02
CA PHE A 231 -20.55 1.81 -5.73
C PHE A 231 -21.75 2.35 -4.92
N GLN A 232 -22.96 1.99 -5.35
CA GLN A 232 -24.19 2.26 -4.62
C GLN A 232 -24.94 0.94 -4.41
N PRO A 233 -25.47 0.69 -3.20
CA PRO A 233 -26.26 -0.51 -2.96
C PRO A 233 -27.53 -0.49 -3.83
N PRO A 234 -27.92 -1.62 -4.45
CA PRO A 234 -29.16 -1.69 -5.20
C PRO A 234 -30.38 -1.36 -4.32
N PRO A 235 -31.46 -0.78 -4.88
CA PRO A 235 -32.68 -0.49 -4.12
C PRO A 235 -33.20 -1.71 -3.37
N GLY A 236 -33.49 -1.56 -2.08
CA GLY A 236 -34.03 -2.63 -1.24
C GLY A 236 -33.02 -3.65 -0.71
N VAL A 237 -31.73 -3.51 -1.01
CA VAL A 237 -30.66 -4.37 -0.45
C VAL A 237 -29.95 -3.65 0.69
N ALA A 238 -29.72 -4.33 1.81
CA ALA A 238 -28.95 -3.78 2.92
C ALA A 238 -27.52 -3.46 2.48
N ARG A 239 -27.00 -2.30 2.88
CA ARG A 239 -25.69 -1.79 2.44
C ARG A 239 -24.56 -2.78 2.67
N GLU A 240 -24.45 -3.35 3.88
CA GLU A 240 -23.39 -4.31 4.23
C GLU A 240 -23.42 -5.56 3.32
N GLU A 241 -24.62 -6.09 3.04
CA GLU A 241 -24.79 -7.23 2.16
C GLU A 241 -24.40 -6.88 0.71
N ALA A 242 -24.81 -5.69 0.24
CA ALA A 242 -24.49 -5.21 -1.09
C ALA A 242 -22.97 -5.00 -1.25
N GLU A 243 -22.31 -4.37 -0.27
CA GLU A 243 -20.85 -4.17 -0.25
C GLU A 243 -20.12 -5.51 -0.21
N ARG A 244 -20.56 -6.47 0.61
CA ARG A 244 -19.97 -7.81 0.65
C ARG A 244 -20.06 -8.52 -0.70
N ARG A 245 -21.23 -8.47 -1.36
CA ARG A 245 -21.42 -9.04 -2.71
C ARG A 245 -20.54 -8.35 -3.75
N TYR A 246 -20.42 -7.03 -3.67
CA TYR A 246 -19.57 -6.25 -4.56
C TYR A 246 -18.08 -6.62 -4.40
N GLN A 247 -17.56 -6.63 -3.16
CA GLN A 247 -16.17 -6.98 -2.87
C GLN A 247 -15.85 -8.44 -3.24
N LEU A 248 -16.75 -9.39 -2.98
CA LEU A 248 -16.58 -10.78 -3.43
C LEU A 248 -16.54 -10.91 -4.95
N SER A 249 -17.33 -10.11 -5.66
CA SER A 249 -17.31 -10.07 -7.12
C SER A 249 -15.98 -9.50 -7.65
N GLU A 250 -15.48 -8.42 -7.05
CA GLU A 250 -14.17 -7.84 -7.37
C GLU A 250 -13.03 -8.84 -7.15
N LEU A 251 -13.05 -9.55 -6.02
CA LEU A 251 -12.08 -10.61 -5.72
C LEU A 251 -12.12 -11.70 -6.78
N ALA A 252 -13.31 -12.18 -7.14
CA ALA A 252 -13.48 -13.25 -8.12
C ALA A 252 -13.00 -12.82 -9.52
N ARG A 253 -13.26 -11.58 -9.93
CA ARG A 253 -12.75 -11.03 -11.20
C ARG A 253 -11.24 -10.89 -11.18
N SER A 254 -10.69 -10.39 -10.07
CA SER A 254 -9.24 -10.24 -9.89
C SER A 254 -8.51 -11.59 -9.97
N ILE A 255 -9.01 -12.61 -9.27
CA ILE A 255 -8.44 -13.97 -9.31
C ILE A 255 -8.47 -14.54 -10.73
N ARG A 256 -9.60 -14.38 -11.45
CA ARG A 256 -9.71 -14.84 -12.83
C ARG A 256 -8.71 -14.14 -13.74
N HIS A 257 -8.60 -12.81 -13.66
CA HIS A 257 -7.64 -12.07 -14.47
C HIS A 257 -6.19 -12.48 -14.16
N CYS A 258 -5.82 -12.56 -12.88
CA CYS A 258 -4.49 -13.00 -12.45
C CYS A 258 -4.16 -14.40 -12.97
N ARG A 259 -5.11 -15.33 -12.95
CA ARG A 259 -4.91 -16.71 -13.42
C ARG A 259 -4.89 -16.81 -14.94
N ASP A 260 -5.92 -16.26 -15.60
CA ASP A 260 -6.23 -16.53 -17.00
C ASP A 260 -5.47 -15.61 -17.96
N VAL A 261 -5.10 -14.40 -17.53
CA VAL A 261 -4.40 -13.40 -18.35
C VAL A 261 -2.94 -13.24 -17.93
N LEU A 262 -2.70 -13.08 -16.62
CA LEU A 262 -1.34 -12.85 -16.10
C LEU A 262 -0.59 -14.17 -15.80
N GLY A 263 -1.26 -15.33 -15.91
CA GLY A 263 -0.64 -16.64 -15.71
C GLY A 263 -0.12 -16.90 -14.30
N LEU A 264 -0.65 -16.18 -13.30
CA LEU A 264 -0.30 -16.30 -11.88
C LEU A 264 -1.02 -17.48 -11.21
N GLY A 265 -0.49 -17.91 -10.08
CA GLY A 265 -1.00 -19.03 -9.29
C GLY A 265 -0.15 -20.28 -9.44
N MET A 266 -0.37 -21.27 -8.55
CA MET A 266 0.33 -22.55 -8.65
C MET A 266 -0.19 -23.30 -9.89
N ARG A 267 0.70 -23.53 -10.85
CA ARG A 267 0.46 -24.47 -11.95
C ARG A 267 0.58 -25.88 -11.36
N ILE A 268 -0.56 -26.54 -11.15
CA ILE A 268 -0.62 -27.96 -10.77
C ILE A 268 -0.61 -28.79 -12.04
#